data_AF-A0A2A4MZ11-F1
#
_entry.id   AF-A0A2A4MZ11-F1
#
_cell.length_a   1.000
_cell.length_b   1.000
_cell.length_c   1.000
_cell.angle_alpha   90.00
_cell.angle_beta   90.00
_cell.angle_gamma   90.00
#
_symmetry.space_group_name_H-M   'P 1'
#
loop_
_entity.id
_entity.type
_entity.pdbx_description
1 polymer ?
#
loop_
_entity_poly.entity_id
_entity_poly.type
_entity_poly.pdbx_seq_one_letter_code
_entity_poly.pdbx_strand_id
1 'polypeptide(L)' 'MLIEAGIDVLSSQCGFVTGLGIVTVCGAGTLDINIHEIPAQSIEDAEDLEFSQIEDLIDEETGVGYQTIECIN' A
#
# COMPACT_ATOMS: atom_id res chain seq x y z
N MET A 1 -8.78 -7.37 7.78
CA MET A 1 -7.37 -7.61 7.37
C MET A 1 -7.33 -8.72 6.32
N LEU A 2 -6.44 -8.70 5.31
CA LEU A 2 -6.40 -9.70 4.22
C LEU A 2 -6.47 -11.16 4.71
N ILE A 3 -5.68 -11.49 5.74
CA ILE A 3 -5.66 -12.84 6.36
C ILE A 3 -7.01 -13.19 7.01
N GLU A 4 -7.70 -12.23 7.63
CA GLU A 4 -9.02 -12.47 8.26
C GLU A 4 -10.10 -12.72 7.22
N ALA A 5 -9.92 -12.20 6.00
CA ALA A 5 -10.79 -12.45 4.86
C ALA A 5 -10.46 -13.78 4.14
N GLY A 6 -9.45 -14.53 4.61
CA GLY A 6 -9.04 -15.79 4.02
C GLY A 6 -8.10 -15.65 2.81
N ILE A 7 -7.60 -14.44 2.54
CA ILE A 7 -6.60 -14.21 1.50
C ILE A 7 -5.23 -14.60 2.03
N ASP A 8 -4.52 -15.43 1.26
CA ASP A 8 -3.15 -15.81 1.55
C ASP A 8 -2.21 -14.63 1.27
N VAL A 9 -1.37 -14.28 2.24
CA VAL A 9 -0.42 -13.18 2.13
C VAL A 9 0.99 -13.76 2.07
N LEU A 10 1.59 -13.69 0.89
CA LEU A 10 2.89 -14.28 0.58
C LEU A 10 4.03 -13.50 1.23
N SER A 11 3.94 -12.18 1.18
CA SER A 11 4.88 -11.27 1.82
C SER A 11 4.20 -9.96 2.21
N SER A 12 4.79 -9.23 3.16
CA SER A 12 4.31 -7.92 3.58
C SER A 12 5.47 -6.99 3.84
N GLN A 13 5.34 -5.76 3.37
CA GLN A 13 6.34 -4.71 3.49
C GLN A 13 5.67 -3.41 3.90
N CYS A 14 6.44 -2.56 4.57
CA CYS A 14 6.05 -1.20 4.83
C CYS A 14 6.61 -0.32 3.72
N GLY A 15 5.94 0.79 3.44
CA GLY A 15 6.41 1.74 2.46
C GLY A 15 5.87 3.12 2.72
N PHE A 16 6.27 4.05 1.89
CA PHE A 16 5.71 5.39 1.86
C PHE A 16 5.52 5.86 0.43
N VAL A 17 4.47 6.65 0.20
CA VAL A 17 4.22 7.31 -1.08
C VAL A 17 5.26 8.41 -1.30
N THR A 18 5.86 8.44 -2.49
CA THR A 18 6.83 9.46 -2.91
C THR A 18 6.18 10.43 -3.89
N GLY A 19 6.81 11.60 -4.12
CA GLY A 19 6.30 12.61 -5.05
C GLY A 19 5.15 13.49 -4.51
N LEU A 20 4.59 13.15 -3.35
CA LEU A 20 3.58 13.96 -2.67
C LEU A 20 4.17 14.76 -1.50
N GLY A 21 3.76 16.02 -1.38
CA GLY A 21 4.01 16.84 -0.20
C GLY A 21 2.81 16.83 0.73
N ILE A 22 2.99 16.46 2.00
CA ILE A 22 1.94 16.53 3.02
C ILE A 22 2.31 17.50 4.13
N VAL A 23 1.29 18.08 4.75
CA VAL A 23 1.46 18.91 5.95
C VAL A 23 1.43 18.01 7.17
N THR A 24 2.58 17.86 7.85
CA THR A 24 2.67 17.06 9.08
C THR A 24 2.16 17.85 10.28
N VAL A 25 0.99 17.47 10.79
CA VAL A 25 0.44 17.95 12.06
C VAL A 25 -0.10 16.77 12.88
N CYS A 26 -0.23 16.95 14.19
CA CYS A 26 -0.81 15.91 15.05
C CYS A 26 -2.25 15.59 14.60
N GLY A 27 -2.51 14.31 14.31
CA GLY A 27 -3.81 13.82 13.86
C GLY A 27 -4.07 13.89 12.34
N ALA A 28 -3.11 14.38 11.54
CA ALA A 28 -3.20 14.29 10.09
C ALA A 28 -2.75 12.90 9.59
N GLY A 29 -3.23 12.55 8.39
CA GLY A 29 -2.78 11.34 7.70
C GLY A 29 -1.29 11.41 7.33
N THR A 30 -0.67 10.24 7.23
CA THR A 30 0.70 10.09 6.74
C THR A 30 0.70 9.58 5.31
N LEU A 31 1.88 9.50 4.70
CA LEU A 31 2.08 8.83 3.42
C LEU A 31 2.49 7.36 3.59
N ASP A 32 2.39 6.82 4.81
CA ASP A 32 2.77 5.43 5.09
C ASP A 32 1.75 4.47 4.48
N ILE A 33 2.24 3.40 3.86
CA ILE A 33 1.43 2.37 3.22
C ILE A 33 1.91 0.98 3.63
N ASN A 34 0.98 0.02 3.61
CA ASN A 34 1.28 -1.40 3.73
C ASN A 34 1.17 -2.03 2.35
N ILE A 35 2.18 -2.81 1.97
CA ILE A 35 2.27 -3.46 0.67
C ILE A 35 2.24 -4.95 0.92
N HIS A 36 1.24 -5.61 0.36
CA HIS A 36 1.04 -7.04 0.52
C HIS A 36 1.18 -7.74 -0.82
N GLU A 37 2.02 -8.76 -0.86
CA GLU A 37 2.08 -9.69 -1.99
C GLU A 37 1.05 -10.79 -1.76
N ILE A 38 0.11 -10.92 -2.69
CA ILE A 38 -0.99 -11.90 -2.63
C ILE A 38 -1.03 -12.71 -3.93
N PRO A 39 -1.64 -13.90 -3.93
CA PRO A 39 -1.89 -14.63 -5.17
C PRO A 39 -2.76 -13.83 -6.14
N ALA A 40 -2.45 -13.88 -7.43
CA ALA A 40 -3.17 -13.12 -8.45
C ALA A 40 -4.68 -13.42 -8.51
N GLN A 41 -5.08 -14.65 -8.17
CA GLN A 41 -6.50 -15.03 -8.10
C GLN A 41 -7.28 -14.36 -6.97
N SER A 42 -6.59 -13.73 -6.01
CA SER A 42 -7.19 -13.05 -4.86
C SER A 42 -7.23 -11.52 -5.03
N ILE A 43 -6.91 -11.01 -6.22
CA ILE A 43 -6.93 -9.56 -6.49
C ILE A 43 -8.35 -9.00 -6.34
N GLU A 44 -9.36 -9.64 -6.92
CA GLU A 44 -10.76 -9.18 -6.82
C GLU A 44 -11.24 -9.16 -5.36
N ASP A 45 -10.95 -10.21 -4.59
CA ASP A 45 -11.27 -10.26 -3.16
C ASP A 45 -10.55 -9.16 -2.35
N ALA A 46 -9.33 -8.79 -2.73
CA ALA A 46 -8.58 -7.72 -2.08
C ALA A 46 -9.14 -6.33 -2.44
N GLU A 47 -9.54 -6.12 -3.70
CA GLU A 47 -10.21 -4.90 -4.17
C GLU A 47 -11.56 -4.70 -3.46
N ASP A 48 -12.33 -5.77 -3.24
CA ASP A 48 -13.56 -5.76 -2.44
C ASP A 48 -13.34 -5.36 -0.97
N LEU A 49 -12.10 -5.49 -0.48
CA LEU A 49 -11.66 -5.04 0.84
C LEU A 49 -11.01 -3.64 0.80
N GLU A 50 -11.21 -2.89 -0.28
CA GLU A 50 -10.70 -1.54 -0.52
C GLU A 50 -9.16 -1.45 -0.61
N PHE A 51 -8.48 -2.58 -0.89
CA PHE A 51 -7.08 -2.53 -1.31
C PHE A 51 -7.00 -2.14 -2.78
N SER A 52 -5.89 -1.51 -3.17
CA SER A 52 -5.62 -1.15 -4.56
C SER A 52 -4.32 -1.83 -5.00
N GLN A 53 -4.20 -2.07 -6.31
CA GLN A 53 -2.97 -2.57 -6.88
C GLN A 53 -1.88 -1.50 -6.76
N ILE A 54 -0.64 -1.92 -6.53
CA ILE A 54 0.43 -0.97 -6.23
C ILE A 54 0.83 -0.14 -7.45
N GLU A 55 0.58 -0.69 -8.63
CA GLU A 55 0.76 -0.04 -9.92
C GLU A 55 -0.14 1.21 -10.07
N ASP A 56 -1.32 1.21 -9.44
CA ASP A 56 -2.26 2.35 -9.49
C ASP A 56 -1.74 3.57 -8.72
N LEU A 57 -0.72 3.39 -7.86
CA LEU A 57 -0.08 4.46 -7.12
C LEU A 57 0.99 5.20 -7.94
N ILE A 58 1.44 4.63 -9.06
CA ILE A 58 2.50 5.20 -9.88
C ILE A 58 1.90 6.16 -10.91
N ASP A 59 2.33 7.42 -10.86
CA ASP A 59 2.02 8.43 -11.88
C ASP A 59 3.33 9.06 -12.37
N GLU A 60 3.73 8.68 -13.59
CA GLU A 60 4.96 9.16 -14.21
C GLU A 60 4.91 10.64 -14.61
N GLU A 61 3.73 11.19 -14.91
CA GLU A 61 3.59 12.61 -15.29
C GLU A 61 3.78 13.53 -14.08
N THR A 62 3.30 13.09 -12.92
CA THR A 62 3.41 13.86 -11.66
C THR A 62 4.61 13.46 -10.80
N GLY A 63 5.27 12.35 -11.14
CA GLY A 63 6.42 11.82 -10.39
C GLY A 63 6.03 11.17 -9.06
N VAL A 64 4.78 10.72 -8.94
CA VAL A 64 4.26 10.02 -7.76
C VAL A 64 4.59 8.53 -7.87
N GLY A 65 4.98 7.93 -6.75
CA GLY A 65 5.27 6.51 -6.67
C GLY A 65 5.37 6.04 -5.22
N TYR A 66 6.18 5.03 -4.97
CA TYR A 66 6.43 4.54 -3.61
C TYR A 66 7.87 4.08 -3.42
N GLN A 67 8.25 3.93 -2.15
CA GLN A 67 9.47 3.26 -1.75
C GLN A 67 9.15 2.29 -0.61
N THR A 68 9.68 1.07 -0.69
CA THR A 68 9.59 0.09 0.40
C THR A 68 10.68 0.34 1.44
N ILE A 69 10.34 0.09 2.71
CA ILE A 69 11.21 0.18 3.87
C ILE A 69 11.01 -1.04 4.77
N GLU A 70 11.97 -1.31 5.65
CA GLU A 70 11.75 -2.30 6.70
C GLU A 70 10.67 -1.80 7.67
N CYS A 71 9.71 -2.66 7.99
CA CYS A 71 8.72 -2.38 9.01
C CYS A 71 9.40 -2.22 10.37
N ILE A 72 9.25 -1.05 10.99
CA ILE A 72 9.75 -0.78 12.33
C ILE A 72 8.68 -1.28 13.32
N ASN A 73 9.05 -2.26 14.13
CA ASN A 73 8.23 -2.89 15.17
C ASN A 73 8.05 -1.96 16.39
#